data_AF-D7DT44-F1
#
_entry.id   AF-D7DT44-F1
#
_cell.length_a   1.000
_cell.length_b   1.000
_cell.length_c   1.000
_cell.angle_alpha   90.00
_cell.angle_beta   90.00
_cell.angle_gamma   90.00
#
_symmetry.space_group_name_H-M   'P 1'
#
loop_
_entity.id
_entity.type
_entity.pdbx_description
1 polymer ?
#
loop_
_entity_poly.entity_id
_entity_poly.type
_entity_poly.pdbx_seq_one_letter_code
_entity_poly.pdbx_strand_id
1 'polypeptide(L)' 'MLKRKKYYGNDPIKKLMNDPEKAEKYYKLVFFLNIWMWFSVFLGSLIFIYWAYTSLS' A
#
# COMPACT_ATOMS: atom_id res chain seq x y z
N MET A 1 26.86 13.73 1.37
CA MET A 1 25.97 13.41 0.23
C MET A 1 26.13 11.94 -0.11
N LEU A 2 25.12 11.11 0.18
CA LEU A 2 25.13 9.70 -0.22
C LEU A 2 25.13 9.62 -1.75
N LYS A 3 26.25 9.22 -2.35
CA LYS A 3 26.37 9.02 -3.81
C LYS A 3 25.33 7.97 -4.23
N ARG A 4 24.25 8.38 -4.88
CA ARG A 4 23.28 7.45 -5.49
C ARG A 4 24.04 6.62 -6.53
N LYS A 5 24.01 5.29 -6.41
CA LYS A 5 24.58 4.39 -7.42
C LYS A 5 23.87 4.66 -8.75
N LYS A 6 24.64 5.00 -9.79
CA LYS A 6 24.14 5.24 -11.16
C LYS A 6 23.57 3.90 -11.65
N TYR A 7 22.25 3.75 -11.62
CA TYR A 7 21.59 2.50 -12.02
C TYR A 7 21.58 2.43 -13.55
N TYR A 8 22.17 1.38 -14.12
CA TYR A 8 22.37 1.21 -15.57
C TYR A 8 21.37 0.22 -16.20
N GLY A 9 20.19 0.06 -15.59
CA GLY A 9 19.15 -0.87 -16.02
C GLY A 9 17.88 -0.16 -16.47
N ASN A 10 17.22 -0.69 -17.50
CA ASN A 10 16.00 -0.13 -18.10
C ASN A 10 14.72 -0.41 -17.27
N ASP A 11 14.86 -0.74 -15.98
CA ASP A 11 13.74 -1.04 -15.08
C ASP A 11 12.94 0.25 -14.78
N PRO A 12 11.69 0.37 -15.25
CA PRO A 12 10.91 1.60 -15.10
C PRO A 12 10.61 1.91 -13.62
N ILE A 13 10.44 0.88 -12.78
CA ILE A 13 10.15 1.01 -11.35
C ILE A 13 11.35 1.62 -10.61
N LYS A 14 12.56 1.12 -10.88
CA LYS A 14 13.78 1.63 -10.24
C LYS A 14 14.14 3.03 -10.73
N LYS A 15 13.83 3.36 -11.99
CA LYS A 15 13.95 4.72 -12.54
C LYS A 15 13.02 5.70 -11.82
N LEU A 16 11.79 5.28 -11.53
CA LEU A 16 10.80 6.03 -10.75
C LEU A 16 11.23 6.26 -9.29
N MET A 17 11.80 5.24 -8.64
CA MET A 17 12.31 5.35 -7.26
C MET A 17 13.60 6.18 -7.16
N ASN A 18 14.29 6.41 -8.28
CA ASN A 18 15.52 7.20 -8.31
C ASN A 18 15.25 8.71 -8.21
N ASP A 19 14.01 9.16 -8.42
CA ASP A 19 13.55 10.52 -8.15
C ASP A 19 12.99 10.57 -6.71
N PRO A 20 13.63 11.27 -5.75
CA PRO A 20 13.18 11.28 -4.35
C PRO A 20 11.76 11.83 -4.20
N GLU A 21 11.44 12.88 -4.96
CA GLU A 21 10.16 13.59 -4.89
C GLU A 21 8.99 12.73 -5.39
N LYS A 22 9.23 11.95 -6.47
CA LYS A 22 8.24 10.98 -6.97
C LYS A 22 8.11 9.80 -6.03
N ALA A 23 9.22 9.25 -5.55
CA ALA A 23 9.23 8.10 -4.64
C ALA A 23 8.40 8.38 -3.37
N GLU A 24 8.52 9.58 -2.78
CA GLU A 24 7.75 9.96 -1.60
C GLU A 24 6.24 9.99 -1.87
N LYS A 25 5.82 10.52 -3.03
CA LYS A 25 4.41 10.56 -3.44
C LYS A 25 3.83 9.15 -3.62
N TYR A 26 4.58 8.24 -4.25
CA TYR A 26 4.17 6.84 -4.38
C TYR A 26 4.09 6.14 -3.02
N TYR A 27 5.07 6.35 -2.14
CA TYR A 27 5.04 5.77 -0.80
C TYR A 27 3.81 6.22 0.00
N LYS A 28 3.50 7.53 -0.01
CA LYS A 28 2.31 8.08 0.63
C LYS A 28 1.04 7.45 0.07
N LEU A 29 0.92 7.35 -1.25
CA LEU A 29 -0.25 6.75 -1.91
C LEU A 29 -0.41 5.27 -1.52
N VAL A 30 0.66 4.49 -1.58
CA VAL A 30 0.66 3.07 -1.20
C VAL A 30 0.31 2.91 0.28
N PHE A 31 0.80 3.80 1.14
CA PHE A 31 0.48 3.81 2.56
C PHE A 31 -1.01 4.05 2.82
N PHE A 32 -1.62 5.05 2.18
CA PHE A 32 -3.05 5.29 2.28
C PHE A 32 -3.88 4.13 1.73
N LEU A 33 -3.49 3.56 0.60
CA LEU A 33 -4.13 2.36 0.05
C LEU A 33 -4.03 1.16 0.99
N ASN A 34 -2.89 0.98 1.66
CA ASN A 34 -2.68 -0.11 2.59
C ASN A 34 -3.61 0.01 3.80
N ILE A 35 -3.67 1.20 4.42
CA ILE A 35 -4.60 1.49 5.53
C ILE A 35 -6.04 1.27 5.08
N TRP A 36 -6.41 1.78 3.91
CA TRP A 36 -7.77 1.64 3.37
C TRP A 36 -8.19 0.18 3.13
N MET A 37 -7.28 -0.61 2.56
CA MET A 37 -7.49 -2.04 2.35
C MET A 37 -7.70 -2.77 3.68
N TRP A 38 -6.84 -2.54 4.67
CA TRP A 38 -6.98 -3.18 5.99
C TRP A 38 -8.27 -2.76 6.70
N PHE A 39 -8.65 -1.49 6.57
CA PHE A 39 -9.93 -0.99 7.09
C PHE A 39 -11.12 -1.70 6.43
N SER A 40 -11.08 -1.92 5.12
CA SER A 40 -12.13 -2.63 4.38
C SER A 40 -12.24 -4.09 4.81
N VAL A 41 -11.10 -4.77 4.98
CA VAL A 41 -11.05 -6.16 5.49
C VAL A 41 -11.62 -6.24 6.90
N PHE A 42 -11.25 -5.30 7.76
CA PHE A 42 -11.76 -5.24 9.13
C PHE A 42 -13.29 -5.03 9.16
N LEU A 43 -13.82 -4.09 8.38
CA LEU A 43 -15.27 -3.87 8.29
C LEU A 43 -16.01 -5.09 7.75
N GLY A 44 -15.50 -5.73 6.70
CA GLY A 44 -16.06 -6.96 6.16
C GLY A 44 -16.08 -8.08 7.20
N SER A 45 -15.02 -8.21 8.01
CA SER A 45 -14.97 -9.20 9.08
C SER A 45 -16.01 -8.96 10.17
N LEU A 46 -16.24 -7.70 10.57
CA LEU A 46 -17.28 -7.36 11.55
C LEU A 46 -18.68 -7.67 11.02
N ILE A 47 -18.97 -7.32 9.77
CA ILE A 47 -20.25 -7.63 9.12
C ILE A 47 -20.46 -9.14 9.08
N PHE A 48 -19.44 -9.90 8.71
CA PHE A 48 -19.50 -11.35 8.66
C PHE A 48 -19.75 -11.96 10.04
N ILE A 49 -19.06 -11.49 11.08
CA ILE A 49 -19.26 -11.95 12.47
C ILE A 49 -20.69 -11.66 12.92
N TYR A 50 -21.19 -10.45 12.67
CA TYR A 50 -22.56 -10.07 13.01
C TYR A 50 -23.58 -10.98 12.31
N TRP A 51 -23.43 -11.17 10.99
CA TRP A 51 -24.31 -12.03 10.21
C TRP A 51 -24.27 -13.49 10.67
N ALA A 52 -23.08 -14.01 10.96
CA ALA A 52 -22.91 -15.36 11.48
C ALA A 52 -23.59 -15.52 12.83
N TYR A 53 -23.44 -14.55 13.73
CA TYR A 53 -24.11 -14.54 15.04
C TYR A 53 -25.63 -14.55 14.89
N THR A 54 -26.19 -13.71 14.01
CA THR A 54 -27.65 -13.65 13.81
C THR A 54 -28.23 -14.86 13.07
N SER A 55 -27.41 -15.57 12.27
CA SER A 55 -27.89 -16.70 11.46
C SER A 55 -27.67 -18.07 12.13
N LEU A 56 -26.73 -18.18 13.08
CA LEU A 56 -26.50 -19.39 13.88
C LEU A 56 -27.22 -19.38 15.25
N SER A 57 -27.73 -18.23 15.69
CA SER A 57 -28.61 -18.12 16.87
C SER A 57 -30.07 -18.37 16.52
#